data_AF-A0A1H7ESX0-F1
#
_entry.id   AF-A0A1H7ESX0-F1
#
_cell.length_a   1.000
_cell.length_b   1.000
_cell.length_c   1.000
_cell.angle_alpha   90.00
_cell.angle_beta   90.00
_cell.angle_gamma   90.00
#
_symmetry.space_group_name_H-M   'P 1'
#
loop_
_entity.id
_entity.type
_entity.pdbx_description
1 polymer ?
#
loop_
_entity_poly.entity_id
_entity_poly.type
_entity_poly.pdbx_seq_one_letter_code
_entity_poly.pdbx_strand_id
1 'polypeptide(L)'
;MNNTSTPPDTSDTAAAPIDMLDAVTPEQVADAIKAAGGAVTSIEQDGVVRLHSASHGIGFQVMWGNPVTTTQYTDFTLSCPLHVQGGTLPEAVLASWHRTKRFARVAQHGDFVVLEMDVVVAGGVSPAYLAFAVRLWMQMMGEFFLHLRNYGPAAQTRADAANGNDGNSANTAEGAAGDNTGNARGEAAAA
;
A
#
# COMPACT_ATOMS: atom_id res chain seq x y z
N MET A 1 67.36 -26.39 -19.90
CA MET A 1 65.97 -25.95 -20.13
C MET A 1 65.11 -26.54 -19.03
N ASN A 2 64.57 -25.71 -18.13
CA ASN A 2 63.67 -26.15 -17.05
C ASN A 2 62.23 -26.11 -17.56
N ASN A 3 61.53 -27.25 -17.53
CA ASN A 3 60.09 -27.29 -17.78
C ASN A 3 59.37 -27.39 -16.42
N THR A 4 58.81 -26.28 -15.98
CA THR A 4 57.93 -26.19 -14.81
C THR A 4 56.54 -26.67 -15.22
N SER A 5 56.10 -27.82 -14.71
CA SER A 5 54.72 -28.28 -14.85
C SER A 5 53.85 -27.59 -13.80
N THR A 6 52.97 -26.70 -14.24
CA THR A 6 51.90 -26.11 -13.43
C THR A 6 50.75 -27.13 -13.29
N PRO A 7 50.24 -27.44 -12.08
CA PRO A 7 49.03 -28.25 -11.93
C PRO A 7 47.77 -27.43 -12.23
N PRO A 8 46.68 -28.05 -12.72
CA PRO A 8 45.43 -27.33 -12.96
C PRO A 8 44.71 -27.05 -11.63
N ASP A 9 44.50 -25.77 -11.32
CA ASP A 9 43.58 -25.33 -10.27
C ASP A 9 42.16 -25.77 -10.61
N THR A 10 41.70 -26.83 -9.96
CA THR A 10 40.31 -27.29 -10.03
C THR A 10 39.55 -26.74 -8.83
N SER A 11 39.29 -25.43 -8.87
CA SER A 11 38.48 -24.73 -7.88
C SER A 11 37.08 -24.44 -8.45
N ASP A 12 36.44 -25.45 -9.06
CA ASP A 12 35.03 -25.37 -9.40
C ASP A 12 34.23 -25.83 -8.19
N THR A 13 34.11 -24.92 -7.20
CA THR A 13 33.17 -25.10 -6.11
C THR A 13 31.78 -24.94 -6.70
N ALA A 14 31.18 -26.05 -7.12
CA ALA A 14 29.79 -26.09 -7.57
C ALA A 14 28.93 -25.38 -6.52
N ALA A 15 28.42 -24.20 -6.86
CA ALA A 15 27.51 -23.45 -6.01
C ALA A 15 26.32 -24.35 -5.67
N ALA A 16 26.01 -24.49 -4.38
CA ALA A 16 24.83 -25.24 -3.96
C ALA A 16 23.59 -24.73 -4.71
N PRO A 17 22.69 -25.62 -5.16
CA PRO A 17 21.51 -25.20 -5.91
C PRO A 17 20.73 -24.17 -5.10
N ILE A 18 20.42 -23.03 -5.74
CA ILE A 18 19.58 -22.00 -5.14
C ILE A 18 18.16 -22.57 -5.11
N ASP A 19 17.63 -22.79 -3.90
CA ASP A 19 16.24 -23.20 -3.72
C ASP A 19 15.33 -22.03 -4.10
N MET A 20 14.59 -22.22 -5.20
CA MET A 20 13.71 -21.23 -5.78
C MET A 20 12.27 -21.74 -5.71
N LEU A 21 11.38 -20.88 -5.23
CA LEU A 21 9.97 -21.14 -5.06
C LEU A 21 9.22 -20.53 -6.24
N ASP A 22 8.68 -21.39 -7.11
CA ASP A 22 7.74 -20.98 -8.17
C ASP A 22 6.28 -20.99 -7.69
N ALA A 23 6.03 -21.69 -6.58
CA ALA A 23 4.77 -21.75 -5.86
C ALA A 23 5.05 -21.95 -4.36
N VAL A 24 4.11 -21.57 -3.51
CA VAL A 24 4.20 -21.70 -2.05
C VAL A 24 3.11 -22.58 -1.47
N THR A 25 3.45 -23.33 -0.42
CA THR A 25 2.49 -24.03 0.44
C THR A 25 2.12 -23.21 1.68
N PRO A 26 1.00 -23.54 2.36
CA PRO A 26 0.66 -22.96 3.65
C PRO A 26 1.79 -23.05 4.69
N GLU A 27 2.52 -24.16 4.74
CA GLU A 27 3.63 -24.36 5.67
C GLU A 27 4.77 -23.39 5.39
N GLN A 28 5.14 -23.19 4.12
CA GLN A 28 6.20 -22.26 3.74
C GLN A 28 5.85 -20.81 4.08
N VAL A 29 4.60 -20.39 3.87
CA VAL A 29 4.15 -19.05 4.27
C VAL A 29 4.06 -18.92 5.79
N ALA A 30 3.62 -19.96 6.50
CA ALA A 30 3.61 -19.99 7.95
C ALA A 30 5.02 -19.86 8.54
N ASP A 31 6.01 -20.53 7.95
CA ASP A 31 7.41 -20.42 8.36
C ASP A 31 8.01 -19.05 8.02
N ALA A 32 7.63 -18.44 6.89
CA ALA A 32 7.99 -17.07 6.59
C ALA A 32 7.41 -16.06 7.60
N ILE A 33 6.17 -16.27 8.06
CA ILE A 33 5.56 -15.46 9.14
C ILE A 33 6.35 -15.61 10.45
N LYS A 34 6.71 -16.84 10.84
CA LYS A 34 7.55 -17.08 12.03
C LYS A 34 8.93 -16.44 11.88
N ALA A 35 9.56 -16.55 10.72
CA ALA A 35 10.85 -15.94 10.41
C ALA A 35 10.80 -14.40 10.38
N ALA A 36 9.62 -13.82 10.15
CA ALA A 36 9.36 -12.39 10.28
C ALA A 36 9.10 -11.95 11.74
N GLY A 37 9.05 -12.88 12.70
CA GLY A 37 8.80 -12.62 14.12
C GLY A 37 7.32 -12.68 14.52
N GLY A 38 6.44 -13.14 13.64
CA GLY A 38 5.02 -13.33 13.91
C GLY A 38 4.70 -14.69 14.52
N ALA A 39 3.60 -14.77 15.28
CA ALA A 39 2.95 -16.03 15.57
C ALA A 39 1.97 -16.39 14.44
N VAL A 40 1.71 -17.66 14.20
CA VAL A 40 0.77 -18.10 13.15
C VAL A 40 -0.12 -19.22 13.67
N THR A 41 -1.40 -19.14 13.34
CA THR A 41 -2.40 -20.16 13.60
C THR A 41 -2.91 -20.67 12.26
N SER A 42 -2.78 -21.98 12.06
CA SER A 42 -3.28 -22.68 10.87
C SER A 42 -4.62 -23.34 11.21
N ILE A 43 -5.62 -23.13 10.36
CA ILE A 43 -6.96 -23.72 10.50
C ILE A 43 -7.32 -24.36 9.17
N GLU A 44 -7.56 -25.67 9.16
CA GLU A 44 -8.09 -26.34 7.98
C GLU A 44 -9.61 -26.17 7.93
N GLN A 45 -10.12 -25.59 6.85
CA GLN A 45 -11.55 -25.37 6.63
C GLN A 45 -11.89 -25.74 5.19
N ASP A 46 -12.86 -26.63 5.02
CA ASP A 46 -13.32 -27.09 3.70
C ASP A 46 -12.19 -27.61 2.81
N GLY A 47 -11.18 -28.27 3.42
CA GLY A 47 -9.98 -28.78 2.74
C GLY A 47 -8.93 -27.73 2.38
N VAL A 48 -9.09 -26.48 2.83
CA VAL A 48 -8.14 -25.38 2.62
C VAL A 48 -7.53 -24.95 3.94
N VAL A 49 -6.20 -24.95 4.03
CA VAL A 49 -5.47 -24.46 5.21
C VAL A 49 -5.45 -22.94 5.19
N ARG A 50 -6.14 -22.29 6.13
CA ARG A 50 -6.13 -20.83 6.31
C ARG A 50 -5.11 -20.44 7.37
N LEU A 51 -4.36 -19.37 7.12
CA LEU A 51 -3.39 -18.84 8.07
C LEU A 51 -3.88 -17.53 8.65
N HIS A 52 -3.85 -17.45 9.97
CA HIS A 52 -4.11 -16.23 10.72
C HIS A 52 -2.89 -15.88 11.55
N SER A 53 -2.62 -14.59 11.67
CA SER A 53 -1.52 -14.05 12.46
C SER A 53 -1.92 -12.69 13.00
N ALA A 54 -1.06 -12.08 13.81
CA ALA A 54 -1.26 -10.74 14.30
C ALA A 54 0.06 -9.98 14.32
N SER A 55 -0.03 -8.68 14.03
CA SER A 55 1.08 -7.73 14.18
C SER A 55 0.54 -6.43 14.76
N HIS A 56 1.30 -5.78 15.63
CA HIS A 56 0.86 -4.55 16.34
C HIS A 56 -0.45 -4.73 17.12
N GLY A 57 -0.75 -5.95 17.57
CA GLY A 57 -1.99 -6.28 18.28
C GLY A 57 -3.22 -6.44 17.38
N ILE A 58 -3.07 -6.38 16.05
CA ILE A 58 -4.16 -6.48 15.08
C ILE A 58 -3.97 -7.73 14.21
N GLY A 59 -5.06 -8.47 14.02
CA GLY A 59 -5.09 -9.69 13.24
C GLY A 59 -4.98 -9.44 11.73
N PHE A 60 -4.27 -10.31 11.03
CA PHE A 60 -4.28 -10.41 9.58
C PHE A 60 -4.39 -11.88 9.14
N GLN A 61 -4.86 -12.08 7.92
CA GLN A 61 -5.03 -13.39 7.32
C GLN A 61 -4.26 -13.50 6.00
N VAL A 62 -3.93 -14.73 5.61
CA VAL A 62 -3.45 -15.05 4.26
C VAL A 62 -4.63 -15.48 3.41
N MET A 63 -4.83 -14.78 2.30
CA MET A 63 -5.80 -15.15 1.26
C MET A 63 -5.05 -15.75 0.09
N TRP A 64 -5.30 -17.04 -0.18
CA TRP A 64 -4.64 -17.73 -1.28
C TRP A 64 -5.11 -17.22 -2.64
N GLY A 65 -4.15 -17.00 -3.54
CA GLY A 65 -4.39 -16.53 -4.90
C GLY A 65 -4.49 -17.69 -5.88
N ASN A 66 -3.69 -17.66 -6.94
CA ASN A 66 -3.80 -18.62 -8.03
C ASN A 66 -3.21 -20.00 -7.65
N PRO A 67 -4.00 -21.09 -7.67
CA PRO A 67 -3.51 -22.42 -7.32
C PRO A 67 -2.75 -23.09 -8.47
N VAL A 68 -1.66 -23.78 -8.13
CA VAL A 68 -0.96 -24.75 -9.01
C VAL A 68 -1.44 -26.16 -8.74
N THR A 69 -1.65 -26.47 -7.45
CA THR A 69 -2.24 -27.72 -6.98
C THR A 69 -3.25 -27.39 -5.88
N THR A 70 -3.82 -28.40 -5.24
CA THR A 70 -4.75 -28.20 -4.10
C THR A 70 -4.10 -27.53 -2.89
N THR A 71 -2.76 -27.53 -2.78
CA THR A 71 -2.03 -27.00 -1.63
C THR A 71 -0.88 -26.08 -2.01
N GLN A 72 -0.76 -25.68 -3.27
CA GLN A 72 0.29 -24.80 -3.77
C GLN A 72 -0.28 -23.64 -4.56
N TYR A 73 0.26 -22.44 -4.33
CA TYR A 73 -0.22 -21.20 -4.94
C TYR A 73 0.93 -20.37 -5.49
N THR A 74 0.73 -19.69 -6.63
CA THR A 74 1.74 -18.80 -7.22
C THR A 74 1.77 -17.40 -6.61
N ASP A 75 0.76 -17.08 -5.80
CA ASP A 75 0.61 -15.81 -5.14
C ASP A 75 -0.39 -15.92 -3.98
N PHE A 76 -0.36 -14.92 -3.10
CA PHE A 76 -1.30 -14.76 -2.01
C PHE A 76 -1.38 -13.30 -1.59
N THR A 77 -2.44 -12.92 -0.89
CA THR A 77 -2.63 -11.60 -0.31
C THR A 77 -2.57 -11.68 1.21
N LEU A 78 -1.78 -10.80 1.82
CA LEU A 78 -1.81 -10.54 3.26
C LEU A 78 -2.88 -9.46 3.50
N SER A 79 -3.92 -9.79 4.27
CA SER A 79 -5.11 -8.96 4.45
C SER A 79 -5.39 -8.66 5.91
N CYS A 80 -5.55 -7.38 6.25
CA CYS A 80 -5.92 -6.88 7.57
C CYS A 80 -7.22 -6.07 7.48
N PRO A 81 -8.39 -6.70 7.74
CA PRO A 81 -9.66 -5.99 7.82
C PRO A 81 -9.80 -5.26 9.16
N LEU A 82 -10.21 -3.99 9.11
CA LEU A 82 -10.45 -3.13 10.26
C LEU A 82 -11.89 -2.63 10.23
N HIS A 83 -12.58 -2.73 11.36
CA HIS A 83 -13.88 -2.10 11.53
C HIS A 83 -13.71 -0.63 11.93
N VAL A 84 -14.36 0.27 11.20
CA VAL A 84 -14.31 1.71 11.44
C VAL A 84 -15.49 2.11 12.31
N GLN A 85 -15.20 2.53 13.55
CA GLN A 85 -16.24 3.02 14.44
C GLN A 85 -16.78 4.35 13.94
N GLY A 86 -18.10 4.44 13.74
CA GLY A 86 -18.76 5.64 13.20
C GLY A 86 -18.92 5.64 11.69
N GLY A 87 -18.70 4.51 11.01
CA GLY A 87 -19.02 4.34 9.60
C GLY A 87 -17.78 4.36 8.71
N THR A 88 -17.68 5.34 7.81
CA THR A 88 -16.64 5.37 6.78
C THR A 88 -15.47 6.29 7.12
N LEU A 89 -14.24 5.92 6.74
CA LEU A 89 -13.13 6.88 6.72
C LEU A 89 -13.32 7.93 5.61
N PRO A 90 -12.89 9.18 5.80
CA PRO A 90 -12.86 10.16 4.72
C PRO A 90 -11.94 9.73 3.58
N GLU A 91 -12.38 9.96 2.34
CA GLU A 91 -11.65 9.54 1.13
C GLU A 91 -10.21 10.10 1.07
N ALA A 92 -10.01 11.33 1.56
CA ALA A 92 -8.69 11.97 1.60
C ALA A 92 -7.65 11.18 2.43
N VAL A 93 -8.09 10.43 3.45
CA VAL A 93 -7.21 9.55 4.24
C VAL A 93 -6.63 8.44 3.37
N LEU A 94 -7.50 7.81 2.59
CA LEU A 94 -7.13 6.68 1.75
C LEU A 94 -6.30 7.16 0.55
N ALA A 95 -6.72 8.26 -0.08
CA ALA A 95 -5.98 8.87 -1.18
C ALA A 95 -4.56 9.30 -0.77
N SER A 96 -4.40 9.87 0.43
CA SER A 96 -3.07 10.23 0.94
C SER A 96 -2.19 9.01 1.25
N TRP A 97 -2.78 7.92 1.74
CA TRP A 97 -2.08 6.65 1.89
C TRP A 97 -1.57 6.12 0.54
N HIS A 98 -2.47 5.96 -0.45
CA HIS A 98 -2.09 5.42 -1.77
C HIS A 98 -1.07 6.27 -2.51
N ARG A 99 -1.09 7.61 -2.33
CA ARG A 99 -0.07 8.48 -2.91
C ARG A 99 1.34 8.22 -2.35
N THR A 100 1.43 7.77 -1.10
CA THR A 100 2.72 7.62 -0.40
C THR A 100 3.23 6.19 -0.35
N LYS A 101 2.38 5.20 -0.62
CA LYS A 101 2.70 3.77 -0.48
C LYS A 101 2.55 3.03 -1.79
N ARG A 102 3.54 2.19 -2.08
CA ARG A 102 3.58 1.38 -3.31
C ARG A 102 3.26 -0.09 -3.09
N PHE A 103 3.45 -0.57 -1.86
CA PHE A 103 3.42 -1.99 -1.55
C PHE A 103 2.18 -2.42 -0.77
N ALA A 104 1.34 -1.50 -0.33
CA ALA A 104 0.12 -1.83 0.39
C ALA A 104 -1.04 -0.99 -0.11
N ARG A 105 -2.12 -1.66 -0.48
CA ARG A 105 -3.38 -1.06 -0.91
C ARG A 105 -4.38 -1.07 0.24
N VAL A 106 -5.35 -0.17 0.15
CA VAL A 106 -6.43 -0.06 1.13
C VAL A 106 -7.73 0.05 0.37
N ALA A 107 -8.66 -0.84 0.67
CA ALA A 107 -10.00 -0.84 0.12
C ALA A 107 -11.03 -0.55 1.21
N GLN A 108 -12.12 0.11 0.84
CA GLN A 108 -13.24 0.37 1.74
C GLN A 108 -14.47 -0.43 1.32
N HIS A 109 -15.05 -1.14 2.28
CA HIS A 109 -16.22 -1.99 2.11
C HIS A 109 -17.22 -1.70 3.23
N GLY A 110 -18.10 -0.71 3.00
CA GLY A 110 -18.99 -0.19 4.04
C GLY A 110 -18.19 0.33 5.24
N ASP A 111 -18.48 -0.23 6.41
CA ASP A 111 -17.83 0.14 7.69
C ASP A 111 -16.48 -0.58 7.90
N PHE A 112 -15.99 -1.31 6.90
CA PHE A 112 -14.68 -1.94 6.92
C PHE A 112 -13.69 -1.23 6.03
N VAL A 113 -12.46 -1.16 6.50
CA VAL A 113 -11.29 -0.76 5.74
C VAL A 113 -10.31 -1.93 5.76
N VAL A 114 -9.91 -2.40 4.59
CA VAL A 114 -9.04 -3.56 4.44
C VAL A 114 -7.71 -3.10 3.90
N LEU A 115 -6.66 -3.24 4.71
CA LEU A 115 -5.28 -3.06 4.27
C LEU A 115 -4.81 -4.39 3.67
N GLU A 116 -4.21 -4.34 2.48
CA GLU A 116 -3.80 -5.53 1.75
C GLU A 116 -2.43 -5.35 1.10
N MET A 117 -1.67 -6.44 1.02
CA MET A 117 -0.46 -6.53 0.22
C MET A 117 -0.41 -7.86 -0.51
N ASP A 118 -0.29 -7.79 -1.82
CA ASP A 118 -0.16 -8.97 -2.68
C ASP A 118 1.31 -9.42 -2.75
N VAL A 119 1.54 -10.73 -2.70
CA VAL A 119 2.85 -11.36 -2.80
C VAL A 119 2.80 -12.37 -3.94
N VAL A 120 3.66 -12.19 -4.95
CA VAL A 120 3.77 -13.09 -6.09
C VAL A 120 5.09 -13.84 -5.99
N VAL A 121 5.03 -15.16 -6.15
CA VAL A 121 6.21 -16.05 -6.19
C VAL A 121 6.42 -16.67 -7.58
N ALA A 122 5.45 -16.53 -8.48
CA ALA A 122 5.57 -16.96 -9.88
C ALA A 122 6.86 -16.43 -10.52
N GLY A 123 7.61 -17.32 -11.19
CA GLY A 123 8.87 -16.98 -11.85
C GLY A 123 10.11 -17.15 -10.96
N GLY A 124 9.93 -17.66 -9.76
CA GLY A 124 11.00 -18.12 -8.88
C GLY A 124 11.47 -17.03 -7.93
N VAL A 125 11.26 -17.25 -6.64
CA VAL A 125 11.79 -16.41 -5.56
C VAL A 125 12.51 -17.24 -4.53
N SER A 126 13.48 -16.67 -3.81
CA SER A 126 14.11 -17.38 -2.71
C SER A 126 13.21 -17.43 -1.47
N PRO A 127 13.38 -18.42 -0.57
CA PRO A 127 12.72 -18.41 0.74
C PRO A 127 13.02 -17.12 1.54
N ALA A 128 14.20 -16.54 1.36
CA ALA A 128 14.57 -15.26 1.97
C ALA A 128 13.70 -14.09 1.47
N TYR A 129 13.33 -14.08 0.18
CA TYR A 129 12.37 -13.11 -0.35
C TYR A 129 11.01 -13.27 0.33
N LEU A 130 10.52 -14.50 0.50
CA LEU A 130 9.21 -14.74 1.13
C LEU A 130 9.17 -14.22 2.57
N ALA A 131 10.21 -14.51 3.37
CA ALA A 131 10.34 -13.97 4.72
C ALA A 131 10.46 -12.43 4.71
N PHE A 132 11.18 -11.85 3.75
CA PHE A 132 11.27 -10.41 3.58
C PHE A 132 9.92 -9.77 3.24
N ALA A 133 9.15 -10.36 2.33
CA ALA A 133 7.81 -9.88 1.97
C ALA A 133 6.92 -9.83 3.21
N VAL A 134 6.93 -10.86 4.06
CA VAL A 134 6.14 -10.83 5.30
C VAL A 134 6.63 -9.75 6.29
N ARG A 135 7.95 -9.50 6.39
CA ARG A 135 8.47 -8.38 7.21
C ARG A 135 8.04 -7.02 6.67
N LEU A 136 8.08 -6.85 5.34
CA LEU A 136 7.60 -5.64 4.68
C LEU A 136 6.12 -5.41 4.98
N TRP A 137 5.30 -6.47 4.93
CA TRP A 137 3.89 -6.40 5.34
C TRP A 137 3.72 -5.90 6.78
N MET A 138 4.45 -6.47 7.73
CA MET A 138 4.38 -6.05 9.13
C MET A 138 4.78 -4.58 9.31
N GLN A 139 5.77 -4.10 8.54
CA GLN A 139 6.12 -2.68 8.51
C GLN A 139 4.98 -1.83 7.93
N MET A 140 4.37 -2.23 6.81
CA MET A 140 3.24 -1.52 6.20
C MET A 140 2.04 -1.42 7.15
N MET A 141 1.74 -2.48 7.92
CA MET A 141 0.71 -2.41 8.97
C MET A 141 1.01 -1.33 10.00
N GLY A 142 2.24 -1.31 10.54
CA GLY A 142 2.65 -0.31 11.53
C GLY A 142 2.58 1.12 11.00
N GLU A 143 3.04 1.33 9.76
CA GLU A 143 2.95 2.63 9.09
C GLU A 143 1.50 3.06 8.83
N PHE A 144 0.62 2.12 8.47
CA PHE A 144 -0.80 2.42 8.25
C PHE A 144 -1.49 2.82 9.55
N PHE A 145 -1.25 2.12 10.64
CA PHE A 145 -1.82 2.48 11.93
C PHE A 145 -1.30 3.83 12.44
N LEU A 146 -0.03 4.14 12.18
CA LEU A 146 0.52 5.47 12.46
C LEU A 146 -0.17 6.55 11.60
N HIS A 147 -0.40 6.28 10.32
CA HIS A 147 -1.12 7.17 9.41
C HIS A 147 -2.54 7.47 9.91
N LEU A 148 -3.30 6.43 10.29
CA LEU A 148 -4.63 6.59 10.86
C LEU A 148 -4.63 7.38 12.16
N ARG A 149 -3.69 7.11 13.07
CA ARG A 149 -3.57 7.85 14.34
C ARG A 149 -3.27 9.33 14.13
N ASN A 150 -2.48 9.67 13.13
CA ASN A 150 -2.15 11.06 12.80
C ASN A 150 -3.32 11.80 12.13
N TYR A 151 -4.34 11.07 11.65
CA TYR A 151 -5.56 11.64 11.06
C TYR A 151 -6.62 12.07 12.11
N GLY A 152 -6.20 12.49 13.30
CA GLY A 152 -7.13 13.01 14.33
C GLY A 152 -7.77 14.36 13.93
N PRO A 153 -8.63 14.96 14.79
CA PRO A 153 -9.36 16.20 14.51
C PRO A 153 -8.49 17.36 13.98
N ALA A 154 -7.23 17.43 14.43
CA ALA A 154 -6.25 18.44 14.00
C ALA A 154 -5.79 18.27 12.54
N ALA A 155 -5.81 17.06 11.99
CA ALA A 155 -5.48 16.79 10.59
C ALA A 155 -6.66 17.12 9.66
N GLN A 156 -7.90 16.89 10.11
CA GLN A 156 -9.11 17.33 9.40
C GLN A 156 -9.09 18.86 9.21
N THR A 157 -8.82 19.64 10.27
CA THR A 157 -8.71 21.10 10.17
C THR A 157 -7.61 21.57 9.22
N ARG A 158 -6.48 20.86 9.15
CA ARG A 158 -5.38 21.19 8.21
C ARG A 158 -5.71 20.82 6.76
N ALA A 159 -6.37 19.68 6.55
CA ALA A 159 -6.83 19.26 5.23
C ALA A 159 -7.93 20.19 4.70
N ASP A 160 -8.88 20.58 5.55
CA ASP A 160 -9.93 21.54 5.22
C ASP A 160 -9.34 22.93 4.93
N ALA A 161 -8.32 23.38 5.68
CA ALA A 161 -7.62 24.64 5.42
C ALA A 161 -6.78 24.61 4.13
N ALA A 162 -6.19 23.46 3.78
CA ALA A 162 -5.44 23.30 2.54
C ALA A 162 -6.39 23.26 1.31
N ASN A 163 -7.53 22.60 1.41
CA ASN A 163 -8.53 22.53 0.34
C ASN A 163 -9.36 23.82 0.20
N GLY A 164 -9.47 24.63 1.25
CA GLY A 164 -10.16 25.92 1.23
C GLY A 164 -9.41 27.04 0.50
N ASN A 165 -8.13 26.85 0.16
CA ASN A 165 -7.30 27.88 -0.46
C ASN A 165 -7.30 27.85 -2.01
N ASP A 166 -7.86 26.81 -2.61
CA ASP A 166 -7.93 26.66 -4.08
C ASP A 166 -9.22 27.27 -4.69
N GLY A 167 -10.16 27.74 -3.85
CA GLY A 167 -11.46 28.27 -4.29
C GLY A 167 -11.60 29.79 -4.38
N ASN A 168 -10.62 30.59 -3.92
CA ASN A 168 -10.79 32.05 -3.78
C ASN A 168 -9.96 32.92 -4.74
N SER A 169 -9.32 32.36 -5.78
CA SER A 169 -8.49 33.15 -6.71
C SER A 169 -9.17 33.53 -8.05
N ALA A 170 -10.46 33.24 -8.23
CA ALA A 170 -11.11 33.40 -9.54
C ALA A 170 -12.33 34.34 -9.57
N ASN A 171 -12.43 35.34 -8.67
CA ASN A 171 -13.52 36.32 -8.77
C ASN A 171 -13.16 37.74 -8.28
N THR A 172 -12.08 38.33 -8.79
CA THR A 172 -11.81 39.77 -8.62
C THR A 172 -11.04 40.35 -9.80
N ALA A 173 -11.60 40.28 -11.02
CA ALA A 173 -11.02 41.02 -12.15
C ALA A 173 -12.02 41.24 -13.30
N GLU A 174 -13.19 41.85 -13.05
CA GLU A 174 -13.90 42.53 -14.13
C GLU A 174 -14.76 43.68 -13.60
N GLY A 175 -14.37 44.92 -13.93
CA GLY A 175 -15.20 46.11 -13.71
C GLY A 175 -14.47 47.32 -13.13
N ALA A 176 -13.55 47.93 -13.88
CA ALA A 176 -13.25 49.37 -13.78
C ALA A 176 -12.31 49.85 -14.90
N ALA A 177 -12.85 50.12 -16.10
CA ALA A 177 -12.22 51.01 -17.06
C ALA A 177 -13.25 51.52 -18.08
N GLY A 178 -13.51 52.83 -18.09
CA GLY A 178 -14.27 53.48 -19.16
C GLY A 178 -15.08 54.69 -18.71
N ASP A 179 -14.40 55.74 -18.26
CA ASP A 179 -14.98 57.08 -18.15
C ASP A 179 -14.91 57.80 -19.52
N ASN A 180 -15.84 58.74 -19.70
CA ASN A 180 -15.80 59.91 -20.56
C ASN A 180 -16.56 59.90 -21.90
N THR A 181 -17.74 60.53 -21.90
CA THR A 181 -18.08 61.55 -22.92
C THR A 181 -19.19 62.46 -22.41
N GLY A 182 -18.82 63.66 -21.98
CA GLY A 182 -19.74 64.76 -21.76
C GLY A 182 -20.35 65.27 -23.08
N ASN A 183 -21.64 65.58 -23.06
CA ASN A 183 -22.26 66.42 -24.08
C ASN A 183 -23.15 67.46 -23.40
N ALA A 184 -22.69 68.71 -23.48
CA ALA A 184 -23.40 69.91 -23.08
C ALA A 184 -24.28 70.41 -24.24
N ARG A 185 -25.57 70.63 -23.98
CA ARG A 185 -26.50 71.53 -24.70
C ARG A 185 -27.62 71.83 -23.68
N GLY A 186 -27.85 73.04 -23.20
CA GLY A 186 -27.87 74.31 -23.92
C GLY A 186 -29.33 74.78 -23.90
N GLU A 187 -29.76 75.28 -22.74
CA GLU A 187 -31.08 75.85 -22.50
C GLU A 187 -31.09 77.30 -23.01
N ALA A 188 -31.94 77.59 -23.99
CA ALA A 188 -32.24 78.95 -24.44
C ALA A 188 -33.75 79.06 -24.71
N ALA A 189 -34.36 80.02 -24.02
CA ALA A 189 -35.77 80.36 -24.04
C ALA A 189 -36.22 81.04 -25.35
N ALA A 190 -37.47 80.79 -25.75
CA ALA A 190 -38.34 81.75 -26.44
C ALA A 190 -39.81 81.25 -26.49
N ALA A 191 -40.66 81.95 -25.73
CA ALA A 191 -42.06 82.37 -26.00
C ALA A 191 -42.90 82.35 -24.72
#